data_AF-A0A7S3SWL6-F1
#
_entry.id   AF-A0A7S3SWL6-F1
#
_cell.length_a   1.000
_cell.length_b   1.000
_cell.length_c   1.000
_cell.angle_alpha   90.00
_cell.angle_beta   90.00
_cell.angle_gamma   90.00
#
_symmetry.space_group_name_H-M   'P 1'
#
loop_
_entity.id
_entity.type
_entity.pdbx_description
1 polymer ?
#
loop_
_entity_poly.entity_id
_entity_poly.type
_entity_poly.pdbx_seq_one_letter_code
_entity_poly.pdbx_strand_id
1 'polypeptide(L)'
;RTQFGRRRLRRRLRGAWRAMPSEENSASKNWERYVGILVGQGRTIFGAAVLPIAPDQPTLRKSAILAQKGISMRVPEVTALVEAVMAGRVHQDYVQAAGHQYLITTVNESSFYGRCTSTATAAGIILLKMGPFLVLAVYTEPTCATEAIPYVHRSVDDLAAAMSMQPPGV
;
A
#
# COMPACT_ATOMS: atom_id res chain seq x y z
N ARG A 1 29.44 6.58 -58.94
CA ARG A 1 28.75 7.34 -57.87
C ARG A 1 27.24 7.24 -58.12
N THR A 2 26.50 6.53 -57.24
CA THR A 2 25.09 6.75 -56.78
C THR A 2 23.99 7.09 -57.82
N GLN A 3 22.76 6.55 -57.87
CA GLN A 3 21.91 5.63 -57.10
C GLN A 3 20.66 5.34 -57.99
N PHE A 4 20.19 4.08 -58.14
CA PHE A 4 18.92 3.51 -57.61
C PHE A 4 17.81 4.52 -57.25
N GLY A 5 16.50 4.33 -57.52
CA GLY A 5 15.73 3.13 -57.83
C GLY A 5 14.22 3.45 -57.93
N ARG A 6 13.43 2.39 -58.16
CA ARG A 6 12.11 2.37 -58.80
C ARG A 6 10.92 2.79 -57.92
N ARG A 7 9.87 3.27 -58.61
CA ARG A 7 8.46 3.37 -58.18
C ARG A 7 7.88 2.00 -57.76
N ARG A 8 7.08 1.93 -56.68
CA ARG A 8 5.61 1.71 -56.71
C ARG A 8 5.04 1.22 -55.36
N LEU A 9 3.91 1.85 -55.01
CA LEU A 9 2.67 1.29 -54.48
C LEU A 9 2.53 0.89 -52.99
N ARG A 10 1.57 1.60 -52.39
CA ARG A 10 0.74 1.31 -51.20
C ARG A 10 0.64 -0.18 -50.80
N ARG A 11 0.85 -0.46 -49.51
CA ARG A 11 -0.12 -1.18 -48.66
C ARG A 11 0.26 -1.10 -47.18
N ARG A 12 -0.79 -0.85 -46.38
CA ARG A 12 -0.94 -1.05 -44.94
C ARG A 12 0.11 -1.97 -44.29
N LEU A 13 0.74 -1.49 -43.22
CA LEU A 13 0.89 -2.24 -41.97
C LEU A 13 0.74 -1.27 -40.79
N ARG A 14 -0.51 -1.07 -40.36
CA ARG A 14 -0.79 -0.96 -38.93
C ARG A 14 -0.44 -2.33 -38.34
N GLY A 15 0.57 -2.39 -37.48
CA GLY A 15 1.10 -3.62 -36.93
C GLY A 15 1.69 -3.38 -35.55
N ALA A 16 0.80 -3.19 -34.57
CA ALA A 16 0.94 -3.67 -33.21
C ALA A 16 2.26 -3.35 -32.46
N TRP A 17 2.44 -2.09 -32.08
CA TRP A 17 2.75 -1.86 -30.66
C TRP A 17 1.45 -2.16 -29.90
N ARG A 18 1.21 -3.44 -29.58
CA ARG A 18 0.23 -3.77 -28.55
C ARG A 18 0.77 -3.08 -27.30
N ALA A 19 0.04 -2.08 -26.82
CA ALA A 19 0.12 -1.71 -25.42
C ALA A 19 0.12 -3.02 -24.62
N MET A 20 1.23 -3.30 -23.93
CA MET A 20 1.26 -4.32 -22.90
C MET A 20 0.04 -4.06 -22.01
N PRO A 21 -0.87 -5.03 -21.84
CA PRO A 21 -1.99 -4.86 -20.94
C PRO A 21 -1.43 -4.86 -19.52
N SER A 22 -1.07 -3.68 -19.03
CA SER A 22 -1.47 -3.16 -17.73
C SER A 22 -1.58 -4.17 -16.56
N GLU A 23 -0.55 -4.97 -16.30
CA GLU A 23 -0.41 -5.69 -15.02
C GLU A 23 -0.41 -4.71 -13.84
N GLU A 24 0.09 -3.49 -14.04
CA GLU A 24 0.02 -2.41 -13.05
C GLU A 24 -1.43 -2.02 -12.71
N ASN A 25 -2.36 -2.17 -13.65
CA ASN A 25 -3.78 -1.83 -13.47
C ASN A 25 -4.57 -2.98 -12.84
N SER A 26 -4.14 -4.24 -12.97
CA SER A 26 -4.73 -5.36 -12.22
C SER A 26 -4.20 -5.40 -10.78
N ALA A 27 -2.91 -5.16 -10.57
CA ALA A 27 -2.31 -5.07 -9.24
C ALA A 27 -2.90 -3.92 -8.42
N SER A 28 -3.04 -2.73 -9.00
CA SER A 28 -3.65 -1.57 -8.33
C SER A 28 -5.11 -1.84 -7.96
N LYS A 29 -5.90 -2.46 -8.86
CA LYS A 29 -7.29 -2.86 -8.57
C LYS A 29 -7.39 -3.91 -7.46
N ASN A 30 -6.42 -4.82 -7.37
CA ASN A 30 -6.38 -5.81 -6.30
C ASN A 30 -6.14 -5.15 -4.95
N TRP A 31 -5.21 -4.19 -4.87
CA TRP A 31 -4.94 -3.44 -3.65
C TRP A 31 -6.11 -2.55 -3.23
N GLU A 32 -6.76 -1.87 -4.18
CA GLU A 32 -7.99 -1.10 -3.93
C GLU A 32 -9.12 -1.98 -3.40
N ARG A 33 -9.31 -3.17 -3.98
CA ARG A 33 -10.28 -4.14 -3.47
C ARG A 33 -9.91 -4.61 -2.07
N TYR A 34 -8.63 -4.85 -1.80
CA TYR A 34 -8.16 -5.28 -0.49
C TYR A 34 -8.43 -4.23 0.60
N VAL A 35 -8.01 -2.98 0.42
CA VAL A 35 -8.37 -1.90 1.37
C VAL A 35 -9.88 -1.72 1.43
N GLY A 36 -10.57 -1.97 0.32
CA GLY A 36 -12.03 -2.08 0.22
C GLY A 36 -12.64 -3.03 1.24
N ILE A 37 -12.14 -4.27 1.27
CA ILE A 37 -12.57 -5.36 2.15
C ILE A 37 -12.14 -5.10 3.59
N LEU A 38 -10.89 -4.71 3.82
CA LEU A 38 -10.32 -4.46 5.15
C LEU A 38 -11.06 -3.34 5.89
N VAL A 39 -11.41 -2.25 5.20
CA VAL A 39 -12.24 -1.20 5.78
C VAL A 39 -13.70 -1.66 5.86
N GLY A 40 -14.16 -2.40 4.85
CA GLY A 40 -15.54 -2.88 4.76
C GLY A 40 -16.53 -1.71 4.83
N GLN A 41 -17.42 -1.77 5.83
CA GLN A 41 -18.41 -0.73 6.16
C GLN A 41 -17.87 0.35 7.11
N GLY A 42 -16.60 0.30 7.50
CA GLY A 42 -15.99 1.26 8.43
C GLY A 42 -16.29 1.00 9.90
N ARG A 43 -16.79 -0.20 10.26
CA ARG A 43 -17.17 -0.55 11.64
C ARG A 43 -15.95 -0.81 12.52
N THR A 44 -15.10 -1.76 12.12
CA THR A 44 -13.91 -2.14 12.90
C THR A 44 -12.71 -1.27 12.52
N ILE A 45 -12.47 -1.05 11.22
CA ILE A 45 -11.38 -0.23 10.71
C ILE A 45 -11.97 0.99 10.02
N PHE A 46 -11.56 2.18 10.45
CA PHE A 46 -12.02 3.45 9.89
C PHE A 46 -11.41 3.69 8.50
N GLY A 47 -10.11 3.42 8.37
CA GLY A 47 -9.44 3.50 7.09
C GLY A 47 -8.15 2.71 7.05
N ALA A 48 -7.69 2.42 5.84
CA ALA A 48 -6.48 1.65 5.62
C ALA A 48 -5.74 2.14 4.37
N ALA A 49 -4.44 1.90 4.34
CA ALA A 49 -3.58 2.14 3.20
C ALA A 49 -2.57 1.02 3.04
N VAL A 50 -2.16 0.75 1.79
CA VAL A 50 -1.06 -0.15 1.46
C VAL A 50 0.03 0.67 0.80
N LEU A 51 1.23 0.59 1.37
CA LEU A 51 2.39 1.37 0.97
C LEU A 51 3.48 0.41 0.50
N PRO A 52 4.17 0.67 -0.61
CA PRO A 52 5.31 -0.14 -1.02
C PRO A 52 6.51 0.18 -0.13
N ILE A 53 7.15 -0.87 0.38
CA ILE A 53 8.47 -0.80 0.99
C ILE A 53 9.46 -1.11 -0.13
N ALA A 54 10.21 -0.11 -0.60
CA ALA A 54 11.26 -0.32 -1.60
C ALA A 54 12.58 -0.61 -0.89
N PRO A 55 13.08 -1.85 -0.87
CA PRO A 55 14.36 -2.15 -0.23
C PRO A 55 15.58 -1.61 -0.99
N ASP A 56 15.56 -1.50 -2.34
CA ASP A 56 16.80 -1.33 -3.13
C ASP A 56 16.73 -0.50 -4.43
N GLN A 57 15.74 0.38 -4.66
CA GLN A 57 15.71 1.16 -5.91
C GLN A 57 15.64 2.69 -5.71
N PRO A 58 16.70 3.43 -6.11
CA PRO A 58 16.60 4.87 -6.26
C PRO A 58 15.76 5.17 -7.50
N THR A 59 14.65 5.85 -7.31
CA THR A 59 13.88 6.54 -8.37
C THR A 59 13.40 5.68 -9.54
N LEU A 60 12.27 5.01 -9.36
CA LEU A 60 11.29 4.85 -10.44
C LEU A 60 9.93 5.22 -9.84
N ARG A 61 9.12 5.99 -10.58
CA ARG A 61 7.84 6.58 -10.15
C ARG A 61 6.76 5.51 -9.83
N LYS A 62 7.01 4.62 -8.88
CA LYS A 62 5.97 3.78 -8.29
C LYS A 62 5.22 4.67 -7.30
N SER A 63 3.89 4.65 -7.39
CA SER A 63 3.05 5.42 -6.47
C SER A 63 3.48 5.13 -5.04
N ALA A 64 3.77 6.18 -4.25
CA ALA A 64 4.09 6.04 -2.83
C ALA A 64 2.94 5.36 -2.06
N ILE A 65 1.73 5.40 -2.61
CA ILE A 65 0.52 4.81 -2.05
C ILE A 65 -0.06 3.86 -3.11
N LEU A 66 -0.10 2.56 -2.82
CA LEU A 66 -0.68 1.58 -3.74
C LEU A 66 -2.20 1.59 -3.70
N ALA A 67 -2.77 1.74 -2.51
CA ALA A 67 -4.19 1.91 -2.29
C ALA A 67 -4.44 2.58 -0.94
N GLN A 68 -5.54 3.33 -0.83
CA GLN A 68 -6.03 3.87 0.43
C GLN A 68 -7.56 3.94 0.41
N LYS A 69 -8.20 3.76 1.56
CA LYS A 69 -9.64 3.91 1.74
C LYS A 69 -9.93 4.46 3.13
N GLY A 70 -10.85 5.41 3.23
CA GLY A 70 -11.24 6.04 4.51
C GLY A 70 -10.21 7.02 5.09
N ILE A 71 -8.97 6.99 4.61
CA ILE A 71 -7.89 7.91 4.98
C ILE A 71 -7.24 8.51 3.73
N SER A 72 -6.63 9.69 3.90
CA SER A 72 -5.85 10.37 2.87
C SER A 72 -4.46 10.68 3.42
N MET A 73 -3.45 10.02 2.88
CA MET A 73 -2.06 10.24 3.28
C MET A 73 -1.33 11.08 2.24
N ARG A 74 -0.41 11.94 2.71
CA ARG A 74 0.44 12.73 1.82
C ARG A 74 1.74 11.99 1.52
N VAL A 75 2.33 12.21 0.34
CA VAL A 75 3.58 11.56 -0.05
C VAL A 75 4.72 11.75 0.98
N PRO A 76 4.97 12.97 1.52
CA PRO A 76 6.03 13.15 2.52
C PRO A 76 5.79 12.35 3.82
N GLU A 77 4.53 12.23 4.23
CA GLU A 77 4.10 11.47 5.41
C GLU A 77 4.34 9.97 5.23
N VAL A 78 3.98 9.46 4.05
CA VAL A 78 4.22 8.07 3.65
C VAL A 78 5.71 7.74 3.58
N THR A 79 6.50 8.61 2.96
CA THR A 79 7.96 8.41 2.86
C THR A 79 8.60 8.34 4.24
N ALA A 80 8.31 9.31 5.10
CA ALA A 80 8.84 9.32 6.47
C ALA A 80 8.43 8.09 7.27
N LEU A 81 7.16 7.65 7.14
CA LEU A 81 6.67 6.44 7.79
C LEU A 81 7.41 5.18 7.32
N VAL A 82 7.54 4.99 6.01
CA VAL A 82 8.21 3.81 5.44
C VAL A 82 9.70 3.80 5.84
N GLU A 83 10.38 4.94 5.80
CA GLU A 83 11.75 5.08 6.26
C GLU A 83 11.90 4.75 7.75
N ALA A 84 10.99 5.22 8.61
CA ALA A 84 11.00 4.94 10.04
C ALA A 84 10.79 3.44 10.34
N VAL A 85 9.88 2.78 9.61
CA VAL A 85 9.66 1.34 9.71
C VAL A 85 10.88 0.55 9.23
N MET A 86 11.50 0.97 8.12
CA MET A 86 12.69 0.31 7.57
C MET A 86 13.93 0.48 8.46
N ALA A 87 14.09 1.65 9.07
CA ALA A 87 15.16 1.90 10.04
C ALA A 87 14.89 1.24 11.41
N GLY A 88 13.71 0.64 11.62
CA GLY A 88 13.30 0.10 12.92
C GLY A 88 13.11 1.17 14.01
N ARG A 89 13.00 2.45 13.63
CA ARG A 89 12.91 3.60 14.55
C ARG A 89 11.48 4.11 14.74
N VAL A 90 10.48 3.38 14.26
CA VAL A 90 9.08 3.79 14.34
C VAL A 90 8.57 4.01 15.77
N HIS A 91 9.26 3.46 16.78
CA HIS A 91 8.95 3.62 18.20
C HIS A 91 9.75 4.73 18.91
N GLN A 92 10.74 5.32 18.23
CA GLN A 92 11.59 6.35 18.81
C GLN A 92 10.94 7.74 18.72
N ASP A 93 10.15 7.96 17.67
CA ASP A 93 9.50 9.24 17.38
C ASP A 93 8.00 9.07 17.14
N TYR A 94 7.27 10.19 17.13
CA TYR A 94 5.88 10.21 16.71
C TYR A 94 5.75 9.95 15.22
N VAL A 95 4.79 9.10 14.88
CA VAL A 95 4.45 8.78 13.50
C VAL A 95 3.31 9.69 13.04
N GLN A 96 3.45 10.31 11.87
CA GLN A 96 2.33 10.99 11.22
C GLN A 96 1.64 10.03 10.25
N ALA A 97 0.32 9.90 10.37
CA ALA A 97 -0.51 9.19 9.41
C ALA A 97 -1.90 9.83 9.28
N ALA A 98 -2.38 9.98 8.05
CA ALA A 98 -3.68 10.57 7.75
C ALA A 98 -3.94 11.93 8.42
N GLY A 99 -2.88 12.74 8.62
CA GLY A 99 -2.98 14.04 9.28
C GLY A 99 -3.06 14.01 10.81
N HIS A 100 -2.87 12.84 11.42
CA HIS A 100 -2.81 12.66 12.87
C HIS A 100 -1.43 12.17 13.31
N GLN A 101 -1.05 12.50 14.55
CA GLN A 101 0.16 12.00 15.19
C GLN A 101 -0.17 10.80 16.06
N TYR A 102 0.66 9.76 15.95
CA TYR A 102 0.53 8.52 16.69
C TYR A 102 1.81 8.24 17.47
N LEU A 103 1.63 7.76 18.70
CA LEU A 103 2.68 7.19 19.51
C LEU A 103 2.61 5.67 19.39
N ILE A 104 3.69 5.04 18.91
CA ILE A 104 3.80 3.59 18.87
C ILE A 104 4.05 3.08 20.29
N THR A 105 3.16 2.23 20.78
CA THR A 105 3.20 1.67 22.14
C THR A 105 3.74 0.25 22.17
N THR A 106 3.64 -0.47 21.05
CA THR A 106 3.98 -1.89 20.98
C THR A 106 4.66 -2.19 19.65
N VAL A 107 5.78 -2.88 19.74
CA VAL A 107 6.65 -3.24 18.61
C VAL A 107 6.86 -4.75 18.64
N ASN A 108 6.47 -5.42 17.56
CA ASN A 108 6.75 -6.82 17.29
C ASN A 108 7.62 -6.92 16.03
N GLU A 109 8.04 -8.14 15.66
CA GLU A 109 8.96 -8.38 14.54
C GLU A 109 8.49 -7.80 13.19
N SER A 110 7.19 -7.89 12.91
CA SER A 110 6.57 -7.40 11.66
C SER A 110 5.35 -6.53 11.90
N SER A 111 5.06 -6.17 13.14
CA SER A 111 3.81 -5.50 13.52
C SER A 111 4.06 -4.40 14.53
N PHE A 112 3.45 -3.24 14.32
CA PHE A 112 3.59 -2.10 15.21
C PHE A 112 2.21 -1.53 15.51
N TYR A 113 1.96 -1.21 16.77
CA TYR A 113 0.67 -0.67 17.21
C TYR A 113 0.90 0.63 17.96
N GLY A 114 0.01 1.59 17.73
CA GLY A 114 0.08 2.88 18.38
C GLY A 114 -1.27 3.51 18.64
N ARG A 115 -1.26 4.57 19.43
CA ARG A 115 -2.44 5.38 19.76
C ARG A 115 -2.24 6.81 19.29
N CYS A 116 -3.34 7.42 18.86
CA CYS A 116 -3.34 8.82 18.49
C CYS A 116 -2.99 9.67 19.72
N THR A 117 -2.15 10.69 19.55
CA THR A 117 -1.80 11.63 20.62
C THR A 117 -2.89 12.67 20.84
N SER A 118 -3.76 12.87 19.86
CA SER A 118 -4.90 13.79 19.97
C SER A 118 -5.98 13.19 20.87
N THR A 119 -6.34 13.91 21.93
CA THR A 119 -7.46 13.55 22.81
C THR A 119 -8.83 13.75 22.16
N ALA A 120 -8.90 14.56 21.08
CA ALA A 120 -10.12 14.76 20.31
C ALA A 120 -10.45 13.59 19.40
N THR A 121 -9.47 12.77 19.05
CA THR A 121 -9.61 11.64 18.13
C THR A 121 -9.04 10.41 18.80
N ALA A 122 -9.89 9.66 19.51
CA ALA A 122 -9.53 8.42 20.17
C ALA A 122 -9.29 7.29 19.16
N ALA A 123 -8.28 7.48 18.30
CA ALA A 123 -7.88 6.57 17.25
C ALA A 123 -6.66 5.73 17.66
N GLY A 124 -6.49 4.61 17.00
CA GLY A 124 -5.25 3.86 17.02
C GLY A 124 -4.80 3.50 15.61
N ILE A 125 -3.51 3.20 15.51
CA ILE A 125 -2.85 2.81 14.27
C ILE A 125 -2.27 1.40 14.41
N ILE A 126 -2.39 0.63 13.34
CA ILE A 126 -1.84 -0.70 13.18
C ILE A 126 -0.99 -0.68 11.92
N LEU A 127 0.27 -1.04 12.05
CA LEU A 127 1.22 -1.14 10.94
C LEU A 127 1.69 -2.59 10.84
N LEU A 128 1.51 -3.22 9.68
CA LEU A 128 1.94 -4.59 9.42
C LEU A 128 2.87 -4.64 8.22
N LYS A 129 4.08 -5.14 8.44
CA LYS A 129 5.08 -5.34 7.40
C LYS A 129 4.87 -6.70 6.75
N MET A 130 4.54 -6.70 5.47
CA MET A 130 4.34 -7.88 4.63
C MET A 130 5.34 -7.89 3.48
N GLY A 131 6.56 -8.38 3.72
CA GLY A 131 7.62 -8.43 2.71
C GLY A 131 7.90 -7.04 2.09
N PRO A 132 7.60 -6.81 0.80
CA PRO A 132 7.80 -5.52 0.13
C PRO A 132 6.63 -4.52 0.34
N PHE A 133 5.69 -4.80 1.25
CA PHE A 133 4.54 -3.93 1.50
C PHE A 133 4.40 -3.61 2.99
N LEU A 134 3.88 -2.41 3.28
CA LEU A 134 3.45 -1.96 4.58
C LEU A 134 1.95 -1.74 4.53
N VAL A 135 1.20 -2.49 5.33
CA VAL A 135 -0.23 -2.26 5.55
C VAL A 135 -0.38 -1.34 6.74
N LEU A 136 -1.09 -0.24 6.53
CA LEU A 136 -1.49 0.70 7.57
C LEU A 136 -3.00 0.60 7.74
N ALA A 137 -3.46 0.44 8.98
CA ALA A 137 -4.87 0.48 9.33
C ALA A 137 -5.08 1.43 10.51
N VAL A 138 -6.13 2.24 10.44
CA VAL A 138 -6.56 3.17 11.48
C VAL A 138 -7.93 2.74 11.95
N TYR A 139 -8.07 2.59 13.26
CA TYR A 139 -9.36 2.35 13.90
C TYR A 139 -9.69 3.52 14.82
N THR A 140 -10.97 3.81 14.96
CA THR A 140 -11.49 4.87 15.82
C THR A 140 -12.50 4.26 16.80
N GLU A 141 -12.77 4.95 17.91
CA GLU A 141 -13.90 4.60 18.76
C GLU A 141 -15.21 4.51 17.96
N PRO A 142 -16.09 3.53 18.26
CA PRO A 142 -16.12 2.69 19.47
C PRO A 142 -15.21 1.45 19.43
N THR A 143 -14.51 1.20 18.33
CA THR A 143 -13.69 -0.02 18.19
C THR A 143 -12.42 0.07 19.03
N CYS A 144 -12.19 -0.96 19.84
CA CYS A 144 -11.02 -1.06 20.70
C CYS A 144 -9.88 -1.84 20.01
N ALA A 145 -8.66 -1.67 20.53
CA ALA A 145 -7.46 -2.34 20.01
C ALA A 145 -7.60 -3.87 20.01
N THR A 146 -8.28 -4.43 21.01
CA THR A 146 -8.51 -5.88 21.16
C THR A 146 -9.41 -6.47 20.08
N GLU A 147 -10.22 -5.65 19.42
CA GLU A 147 -11.02 -6.07 18.25
C GLU A 147 -10.29 -5.76 16.95
N ALA A 148 -9.76 -4.54 16.81
CA ALA A 148 -9.15 -4.07 15.57
C ALA A 148 -7.87 -4.85 15.21
N ILE A 149 -6.97 -5.08 16.17
CA ILE A 149 -5.68 -5.77 15.92
C ILE A 149 -5.90 -7.17 15.34
N PRO A 150 -6.62 -8.10 16.02
CA PRO A 150 -6.79 -9.45 15.48
C PRO A 150 -7.58 -9.47 14.16
N TYR A 151 -8.49 -8.51 13.94
CA TYR A 151 -9.22 -8.39 12.68
C TYR A 151 -8.29 -8.07 11.50
N VAL A 152 -7.37 -7.10 11.68
CA VAL A 152 -6.40 -6.74 10.62
C VAL A 152 -5.43 -7.90 10.38
N HIS A 153 -4.94 -8.57 11.42
CA HIS A 153 -4.07 -9.74 11.28
C HIS A 153 -4.72 -10.84 10.46
N ARG A 154 -5.95 -11.26 10.80
CA ARG A 154 -6.68 -12.27 10.03
C ARG A 154 -6.87 -11.87 8.57
N SER A 155 -7.24 -10.60 8.34
CA SER A 155 -7.44 -10.09 6.98
C SER A 155 -6.15 -10.08 6.15
N VAL A 156 -5.02 -9.80 6.81
CA VAL A 156 -3.68 -9.88 6.22
C VAL A 156 -3.29 -11.32 5.93
N ASP A 157 -3.53 -12.25 6.86
CA ASP A 157 -3.23 -13.66 6.68
C ASP A 157 -4.06 -14.27 5.53
N ASP A 158 -5.35 -13.93 5.46
CA ASP A 158 -6.24 -14.33 4.36
C ASP A 158 -5.75 -13.79 3.01
N LEU A 159 -5.26 -12.54 2.99
CA LEU A 159 -4.66 -11.96 1.80
C LEU A 159 -3.35 -12.65 1.44
N ALA A 160 -2.47 -12.90 2.40
CA ALA A 160 -1.20 -13.58 2.19
C ALA A 160 -1.44 -14.98 1.63
N ALA A 161 -2.44 -15.70 2.15
CA ALA A 161 -2.89 -16.98 1.61
C ALA A 161 -3.39 -16.84 0.15
N ALA A 162 -4.26 -15.86 -0.13
CA ALA A 162 -4.78 -15.61 -1.47
C ALA A 162 -3.70 -15.20 -2.49
N MET A 163 -2.70 -14.42 -2.07
CA MET A 163 -1.57 -13.99 -2.90
C MET A 163 -0.56 -15.12 -3.11
N SER A 164 -0.35 -15.98 -2.10
CA SER A 164 0.50 -17.18 -2.23
C SER A 164 -0.10 -18.26 -3.15
N MET A 165 -1.41 -18.21 -3.38
CA MET A 165 -2.12 -19.07 -4.34
C MET A 165 -2.07 -18.57 -5.79
N GLN A 166 -1.51 -17.39 -6.07
CA GLN A 166 -1.21 -17.03 -7.47
C GLN A 166 0.08 -17.74 -7.91
N PRO A 167 0.03 -18.63 -8.92
CA PRO A 167 1.25 -19.22 -9.44
C PRO A 167 2.20 -18.13 -9.96
N PRO A 168 3.53 -18.30 -9.84
CA PRO A 168 4.46 -17.45 -10.56
C PRO A 168 4.11 -17.53 -12.04
N GLY A 169 4.02 -16.37 -12.68
CA GLY A 169 3.40 -16.17 -13.99
C GLY A 169 3.74 -17.23 -15.05
N VAL A 170 2.72 -17.54 -15.85
CA VAL A 170 2.86 -18.09 -17.20
C VAL A 170 2.30 -17.06 -18.16
#